data_AF-A0A146KC61-F1
#
_entry.id   AF-A0A146KC61-F1
#
_cell.length_a   1.000
_cell.length_b   1.000
_cell.length_c   1.000
_cell.angle_alpha   90.00
_cell.angle_beta   90.00
_cell.angle_gamma   90.00
#
_symmetry.space_group_name_H-M   'P 1'
#
loop_
_entity.id
_entity.type
_entity.pdbx_description
1 polymer ?
#
loop_
_entity_poly.entity_id
_entity_poly.type
_entity_poly.pdbx_seq_one_letter_code
_entity_poly.pdbx_strand_id
1 'polypeptide(L)'
;KAYFVGGGIGSISAAFFLIRDAGFEGKDIIILENLKVVGGSMDGCGNAETGFLCRGGRMLNIPTFECMQGMLKDIPSIKQKNKTALQEFHEFDAAHPTHANSRIVNKHGQRLDVETMGFSHRDR
;
A
#
# COMPACT_ATOMS: atom_id res chain seq x y z
N LYS A 1 26.84 -1.34 9.59
CA LYS A 1 25.54 -1.39 10.30
C LYS A 1 24.67 -0.20 9.91
N ALA A 2 23.36 -0.40 9.78
CA ALA A 2 22.36 0.63 9.50
C ALA A 2 21.26 0.59 10.57
N TYR A 3 20.76 1.76 10.98
CA TYR A 3 19.73 1.90 12.00
C TYR A 3 18.55 2.68 11.43
N PHE A 4 17.34 2.17 11.61
CA PHE A 4 16.09 2.82 11.21
C PHE A 4 15.18 3.02 12.42
N VAL A 5 14.59 4.21 12.54
CA VAL A 5 13.62 4.51 13.59
C VAL A 5 12.21 4.42 13.00
N GLY A 6 11.38 3.54 13.57
CA GLY A 6 10.05 3.18 13.09
C GLY A 6 10.08 1.94 12.18
N GLY A 7 9.15 1.02 12.40
CA GLY A 7 8.96 -0.25 11.67
C GLY A 7 7.89 -0.17 10.58
N GLY A 8 7.65 1.03 10.02
CA GLY A 8 6.73 1.25 8.91
C GLY A 8 7.31 0.86 7.54
N ILE A 9 6.48 0.99 6.50
CA ILE A 9 6.84 0.62 5.12
C ILE A 9 8.12 1.30 4.63
N GLY A 10 8.37 2.56 5.01
CA GLY A 10 9.60 3.28 4.63
C GLY A 10 10.88 2.59 5.10
N SER A 11 10.96 2.26 6.39
CA SER A 11 12.14 1.58 6.97
C SER A 11 12.30 0.16 6.45
N ILE A 12 11.19 -0.57 6.27
CA ILE A 12 11.21 -1.92 5.71
C ILE A 12 11.71 -1.88 4.26
N SER A 13 11.23 -0.93 3.44
CA SER A 13 11.71 -0.73 2.07
C SER A 13 13.19 -0.35 2.03
N ALA A 14 13.65 0.53 2.93
CA ALA A 14 15.06 0.90 3.01
C ALA A 14 15.95 -0.30 3.36
N ALA A 15 15.53 -1.12 4.34
CA ALA A 15 16.22 -2.36 4.68
C ALA A 15 16.29 -3.33 3.49
N PHE A 16 15.18 -3.48 2.74
CA PHE A 16 15.14 -4.30 1.54
C PHE A 16 16.17 -3.83 0.50
N PHE A 17 16.21 -2.54 0.18
CA PHE A 17 17.15 -2.02 -0.81
C PHE A 17 18.61 -2.09 -0.33
N LEU A 18 18.88 -1.93 0.97
CA LEU A 18 20.24 -2.15 1.50
C LEU A 18 20.71 -3.60 1.29
N ILE A 19 19.84 -4.57 1.52
CA ILE A 19 20.19 -5.98 1.32
C ILE A 19 20.37 -6.26 -0.18
N ARG A 20 19.37 -5.90 -0.99
CA ARG A 20 19.32 -6.26 -2.41
C ARG A 20 20.37 -5.52 -3.24
N ASP A 21 20.51 -4.21 -3.02
CA ASP A 21 21.26 -3.34 -3.94
C ASP A 21 22.62 -2.92 -3.37
N ALA A 22 22.75 -2.83 -2.03
CA ALA A 22 23.99 -2.41 -1.37
C ALA A 22 24.78 -3.56 -0.74
N GLY A 23 24.30 -4.82 -0.84
CA GLY A 23 25.01 -6.00 -0.34
C GLY A 23 25.12 -6.08 1.18
N PHE A 24 24.24 -5.40 1.92
CA PHE A 24 24.22 -5.48 3.39
C PHE A 24 23.77 -6.87 3.85
N GLU A 25 24.43 -7.40 4.88
CA GLU A 25 23.91 -8.56 5.61
C GLU A 25 22.75 -8.12 6.53
N GLY A 26 21.67 -8.91 6.59
CA GLY A 26 20.50 -8.57 7.40
C GLY A 26 20.80 -8.35 8.90
N LYS A 27 21.80 -9.06 9.45
CA LYS A 27 22.26 -8.91 10.84
C LYS A 27 22.84 -7.52 11.16
N ASP A 28 23.21 -6.76 10.13
CA ASP A 28 23.75 -5.40 10.27
C ASP A 28 22.69 -4.31 10.14
N ILE A 29 21.42 -4.68 9.95
CA ILE A 29 20.29 -3.75 9.86
C ILE A 29 19.45 -3.86 11.12
N ILE A 30 19.24 -2.74 11.81
CA ILE A 30 18.47 -2.67 13.06
C ILE A 30 17.30 -1.72 12.85
N ILE A 31 16.08 -2.21 13.06
CA ILE A 31 14.85 -1.42 13.03
C ILE A 31 14.34 -1.26 14.45
N LEU A 32 14.23 -0.01 14.91
CA LEU A 32 13.75 0.37 16.23
C LEU A 32 12.27 0.73 16.14
N GLU A 33 11.40 -0.17 16.57
CA GLU A 33 9.94 0.03 16.60
C GLU A 33 9.46 0.13 18.05
N ASN A 34 8.65 1.15 18.34
CA ASN A 34 8.08 1.38 19.66
C ASN A 34 6.81 0.54 19.89
N LEU A 35 6.09 0.21 18.82
CA LEU A 35 4.92 -0.64 18.85
C LEU A 35 5.30 -2.12 19.03
N LYS A 36 4.35 -2.91 19.55
CA LYS A 36 4.51 -4.37 19.66
C LYS A 36 4.40 -5.11 18.32
N VAL A 37 4.05 -4.38 17.24
CA VAL A 37 3.82 -4.90 15.91
C VAL A 37 4.53 -4.00 14.89
N VAL A 38 5.04 -4.61 13.82
CA VAL A 38 5.64 -3.89 12.69
C VAL A 38 4.57 -3.55 11.65
N GLY A 39 4.87 -2.59 10.77
CA GLY A 39 3.98 -2.13 9.70
C GLY A 39 3.60 -0.65 9.85
N GLY A 40 3.72 -0.08 11.05
CA GLY A 40 3.35 1.31 11.32
C GLY A 40 1.90 1.58 10.90
N SER A 41 1.69 2.47 9.93
CA SER A 41 0.36 2.78 9.42
C SER A 41 -0.27 1.63 8.60
N MET A 42 0.51 0.65 8.12
CA MET A 42 0.04 -0.48 7.30
C MET A 42 -0.58 -1.62 8.13
N ASP A 43 -1.17 -1.31 9.29
CA ASP A 43 -1.71 -2.32 10.19
C ASP A 43 -3.20 -2.64 9.90
N GLY A 44 -3.58 -3.85 10.30
CA GLY A 44 -4.96 -4.29 10.43
C GLY A 44 -5.04 -5.21 11.64
N CYS A 45 -6.04 -5.00 12.50
CA CYS A 45 -6.18 -5.78 13.73
C CYS A 45 -7.65 -6.08 14.04
N GLY A 46 -7.89 -6.75 15.17
CA GLY A 46 -9.21 -7.22 15.55
C GLY A 46 -9.52 -8.63 15.04
N ASN A 47 -10.75 -9.08 15.26
CA ASN A 47 -11.20 -10.43 14.94
C ASN A 47 -12.73 -10.50 14.77
N ALA A 48 -13.25 -11.68 14.45
CA ALA A 48 -14.68 -11.87 14.23
C ALA A 48 -15.55 -11.66 15.49
N GLU A 49 -14.99 -11.78 16.69
CA GLU A 49 -15.72 -11.64 17.95
C GLU A 49 -15.83 -10.16 18.40
N THR A 50 -14.75 -9.40 18.22
CA THR A 50 -14.61 -8.02 18.73
C THR A 50 -14.67 -6.95 17.63
N GLY A 51 -14.71 -7.36 16.37
CA GLY A 51 -14.71 -6.50 15.19
C GLY A 51 -13.30 -6.35 14.57
N PHE A 52 -13.27 -5.99 13.29
CA PHE A 52 -12.05 -5.70 12.55
C PHE A 52 -11.78 -4.19 12.53
N LEU A 53 -10.51 -3.80 12.70
CA LEU A 53 -10.06 -2.42 12.64
C LEU A 53 -9.02 -2.26 11.53
N CYS A 54 -9.30 -1.34 10.62
CA CYS A 54 -8.37 -0.86 9.61
C CYS A 54 -8.12 0.64 9.86
N ARG A 55 -6.87 1.03 10.16
CA ARG A 55 -6.54 2.44 10.47
C ARG A 55 -6.53 3.36 9.24
N GLY A 56 -6.76 2.81 8.04
CA GLY A 56 -6.93 3.57 6.82
C GLY A 56 -6.89 2.70 5.56
N GLY A 57 -7.56 3.15 4.50
CA GLY A 57 -7.40 2.54 3.18
C GLY A 57 -6.04 2.87 2.58
N ARG A 58 -5.48 1.94 1.80
CA ARG A 58 -4.32 2.21 0.95
C ARG A 58 -4.74 2.06 -0.49
N MET A 59 -4.59 3.14 -1.25
CA MET A 59 -4.77 3.12 -2.69
C MET A 59 -3.39 3.00 -3.31
N LEU A 60 -3.24 2.03 -4.19
CA LEU A 60 -2.04 1.81 -4.97
C LEU A 60 -2.35 2.15 -6.42
N ASN A 61 -1.32 2.57 -7.15
CA ASN A 61 -1.47 2.94 -8.54
C ASN A 61 -0.38 2.26 -9.37
N ILE A 62 -0.79 1.25 -10.14
CA ILE A 62 0.11 0.49 -11.02
C ILE A 62 0.88 1.38 -12.00
N PRO A 63 0.29 2.41 -12.66
CA PRO A 63 1.08 3.20 -13.60
C PRO A 63 2.09 4.19 -12.98
N THR A 64 2.14 4.37 -11.65
CA THR A 64 2.98 5.43 -11.02
C THR A 64 3.74 5.02 -9.74
N PHE A 65 3.58 3.78 -9.25
CA PHE A 65 4.24 3.33 -8.01
C PHE A 65 5.46 2.45 -8.33
N GLU A 66 6.35 2.91 -9.21
CA GLU A 66 7.44 2.10 -9.77
C GLU A 66 8.44 1.65 -8.70
N CYS A 67 8.76 2.50 -7.71
CA CYS A 67 9.65 2.12 -6.62
C CYS A 67 9.07 0.98 -5.77
N MET A 68 7.78 1.05 -5.46
CA MET A 68 7.10 0.00 -4.69
C MET A 68 7.01 -1.30 -5.50
N GLN A 69 6.67 -1.22 -6.78
CA GLN A 69 6.63 -2.39 -7.65
C GLN A 69 8.03 -3.00 -7.84
N GLY A 70 9.04 -2.14 -7.95
CA GLY A 70 10.44 -2.54 -8.00
C GLY A 70 10.90 -3.30 -6.77
N MET A 71 10.28 -3.09 -5.61
CA MET A 71 10.48 -3.93 -4.41
C MET A 71 9.62 -5.20 -4.46
N LEU A 72 8.30 -5.06 -4.69
CA LEU A 72 7.35 -6.17 -4.62
C LEU A 72 7.59 -7.29 -5.63
N LYS A 73 8.29 -7.01 -6.74
CA LYS A 73 8.68 -8.03 -7.71
C LYS A 73 9.63 -9.10 -7.14
N ASP A 74 10.37 -8.78 -6.07
CA ASP A 74 11.32 -9.70 -5.45
C ASP A 74 10.78 -10.27 -4.12
N ILE A 75 9.62 -9.77 -3.64
CA ILE A 75 8.97 -10.27 -2.43
C ILE A 75 8.06 -11.44 -2.79
N PRO A 76 8.22 -12.64 -2.19
CA PRO A 76 7.34 -13.76 -2.45
C PRO A 76 5.92 -13.50 -1.94
N SER A 77 4.91 -13.99 -2.66
CA SER A 77 3.54 -14.01 -2.17
C SER A 77 3.42 -14.92 -0.96
N ILE A 78 2.64 -14.48 0.03
CA ILE A 78 2.34 -15.25 1.24
C ILE A 78 1.27 -16.31 0.96
N LYS A 79 0.42 -16.10 -0.04
CA LYS A 79 -0.74 -16.97 -0.35
C LYS A 79 -0.50 -17.90 -1.53
N GLN A 80 0.18 -17.40 -2.57
CA GLN A 80 0.37 -18.11 -3.83
C GLN A 80 1.82 -18.60 -3.95
N LYS A 81 2.01 -19.92 -3.87
CA LYS A 81 3.34 -20.53 -4.07
C LYS A 81 3.88 -20.16 -5.45
N ASN A 82 5.19 -19.91 -5.53
CA ASN A 82 5.92 -19.59 -6.75
C ASN A 82 5.50 -18.27 -7.44
N LYS A 83 4.76 -17.40 -6.75
CA LYS A 83 4.46 -16.04 -7.23
C LYS A 83 5.06 -14.99 -6.32
N THR A 84 5.24 -13.81 -6.88
CA THR A 84 5.67 -12.61 -6.15
C THR A 84 4.44 -11.84 -5.69
N ALA A 85 4.60 -11.00 -4.66
CA ALA A 85 3.55 -10.10 -4.20
C ALA A 85 3.10 -9.15 -5.32
N LEU A 86 4.02 -8.74 -6.21
CA LEU A 86 3.68 -7.95 -7.39
C LEU A 86 2.77 -8.70 -8.36
N GLN A 87 3.07 -9.96 -8.68
CA GLN A 87 2.24 -10.76 -9.59
C GLN A 87 0.83 -10.93 -9.02
N GLU A 88 0.71 -11.30 -7.75
CA GLU A 88 -0.59 -11.42 -7.07
C GLU A 88 -1.37 -10.10 -7.12
N PHE A 89 -0.69 -8.97 -6.87
CA PHE A 89 -1.31 -7.65 -6.91
C PHE A 89 -1.85 -7.29 -8.31
N HIS A 90 -1.06 -7.50 -9.37
CA HIS A 90 -1.48 -7.21 -10.75
C HIS A 90 -2.63 -8.10 -11.21
N GLU A 91 -2.57 -9.40 -10.90
CA GLU A 91 -3.65 -10.34 -11.25
C GLU A 91 -4.95 -9.97 -10.54
N PHE A 92 -4.88 -9.58 -9.26
CA PHE A 92 -6.04 -9.16 -8.51
C PHE A 92 -6.67 -7.88 -9.09
N ASP A 93 -5.87 -6.86 -9.37
CA ASP A 93 -6.35 -5.59 -9.92
C ASP A 93 -6.98 -5.78 -11.31
N ALA A 94 -6.33 -6.56 -12.19
CA ALA A 94 -6.85 -6.87 -13.52
C ALA A 94 -8.18 -7.63 -13.48
N ALA A 95 -8.37 -8.52 -12.51
CA ALA A 95 -9.62 -9.25 -12.33
C ALA A 95 -10.73 -8.40 -11.67
N HIS A 96 -10.38 -7.32 -10.97
CA HIS A 96 -11.31 -6.50 -10.19
C HIS A 96 -11.12 -4.99 -10.48
N PRO A 97 -11.39 -4.55 -11.72
CA PRO A 97 -11.21 -3.15 -12.10
C PRO A 97 -12.05 -2.23 -11.19
N THR A 98 -11.38 -1.28 -10.55
CA THR A 98 -12.05 -0.35 -9.63
C THR A 98 -12.73 0.77 -10.40
N HIS A 99 -14.04 0.94 -10.21
CA HIS A 99 -14.81 2.05 -10.77
C HIS A 99 -15.79 2.63 -9.74
N ALA A 100 -15.77 3.95 -9.55
CA ALA A 100 -16.64 4.63 -8.59
C ALA A 100 -17.98 5.01 -9.21
N ASN A 101 -19.02 4.22 -8.99
CA ASN A 101 -20.37 4.47 -9.52
C ASN A 101 -21.10 5.65 -8.85
N SER A 102 -20.66 6.08 -7.67
CA SER A 102 -21.26 7.21 -6.92
C SER A 102 -20.18 7.91 -6.12
N ARG A 103 -19.29 8.62 -6.83
CA ARG A 103 -18.12 9.28 -6.23
C ARG A 103 -18.50 10.45 -5.33
N ILE A 104 -19.57 11.18 -5.68
CA ILE A 104 -20.10 12.32 -4.94
C ILE A 104 -21.60 12.13 -4.74
N VAL A 105 -22.04 12.33 -3.50
CA VAL A 105 -23.44 12.21 -3.08
C VAL A 105 -23.81 13.51 -2.36
N ASN A 106 -24.96 14.09 -2.71
CA ASN A 106 -25.42 15.33 -2.11
C ASN A 106 -26.06 15.12 -0.72
N LYS A 107 -26.45 16.20 -0.05
CA LYS A 107 -27.12 16.16 1.28
C LYS A 107 -28.45 15.40 1.31
N HIS A 108 -29.03 15.10 0.15
CA HIS A 108 -30.28 14.34 0.00
C HIS A 108 -30.04 12.87 -0.37
N GLY A 109 -28.79 12.41 -0.36
CA GLY A 109 -28.45 11.02 -0.72
C GLY A 109 -28.47 10.74 -2.22
N GLN A 110 -28.53 11.78 -3.07
CA GLN A 110 -28.59 11.61 -4.52
C GLN A 110 -27.18 11.67 -5.12
N ARG A 111 -26.91 10.76 -6.08
CA ARG A 111 -25.70 10.80 -6.90
C ARG A 111 -25.67 12.10 -7.70
N LEU A 112 -24.55 12.80 -7.64
CA LEU A 112 -24.28 13.93 -8.54
C LEU A 112 -23.59 13.44 -9.82
N ASP A 113 -23.86 14.12 -10.91
CA ASP A 113 -23.10 13.94 -12.15
C ASP A 113 -21.70 14.52 -11.98
N VAL A 114 -20.72 13.71 -12.36
CA VAL A 114 -19.28 13.96 -12.21
C VAL A 114 -18.52 13.52 -13.47
N GLU A 115 -19.21 13.41 -14.60
CA GLU A 115 -18.57 13.08 -15.89
C GLU A 115 -17.47 14.07 -16.26
N THR A 116 -17.63 15.34 -15.88
CA THR A 116 -16.62 16.39 -16.06
C THR A 116 -16.16 16.97 -14.73
N MET A 117 -15.00 17.60 -14.73
CA MET A 117 -14.45 18.29 -13.54
C MET A 117 -15.20 19.59 -13.20
N GLY A 118 -16.10 20.07 -14.07
CA GLY A 118 -16.88 21.29 -13.86
C GLY A 118 -16.10 22.61 -13.98
N PHE A 119 -14.85 22.59 -14.43
CA PHE A 119 -14.05 23.80 -14.65
C PHE A 119 -14.48 24.59 -15.89
N SER A 120 -14.31 25.90 -15.83
CA SER A 120 -14.59 26.87 -16.88
C SER A 120 -13.35 27.70 -17.22
N HIS A 121 -13.43 28.54 -18.26
CA HIS A 121 -12.35 29.49 -18.59
C HIS A 121 -12.01 30.48 -17.48
N ARG A 122 -12.89 30.67 -16.49
CA ARG A 122 -12.64 31.53 -15.32
C ARG A 122 -11.76 30.87 -14.27
N ASP A 123 -11.61 29.55 -14.32
CA ASP A 123 -10.86 28.74 -13.34
C ASP A 123 -9.40 28.45 -13.79
N ARG A 124 -9.00 29.03 -14.92
CA ARG A 124 -7.63 28.98 -15.46
C ARG A 124 -6.78 30.09 -14.88
#